data_AF-A0A852K4E8-F1
#
_entry.id   AF-A0A852K4E8-F1
#
_cell.length_a   1.000
_cell.length_b   1.000
_cell.length_c   1.000
_cell.angle_alpha   90.00
_cell.angle_beta   90.00
_cell.angle_gamma   90.00
#
_symmetry.space_group_name_H-M   'P 1'
#
loop_
_entity.id
_entity.type
_entity.pdbx_description
1 polymer ?
#
loop_
_entity_poly.entity_id
_entity_poly.type
_entity_poly.pdbx_seq_one_letter_code
_entity_poly.pdbx_strand_id
1 'polypeptide(L)' 'AVPAAARALVRGLLCAPGARLGRGGARDFRALPLFAGTRWRALRRCPAPFAPSAAGAADTSNFDVLDDCLSQP' A
#
# COMPACT_ATOMS: atom_id res chain seq x y z
N ALA A 1 11.45 -10.18 12.44
CA ALA A 1 11.42 -11.07 11.25
C ALA A 1 10.13 -10.85 10.46
N VAL A 2 10.16 -10.95 9.12
CA VAL A 2 8.93 -10.81 8.30
C VAL A 2 7.97 -11.98 8.60
N PRO A 3 6.65 -11.75 8.80
CA PRO A 3 5.69 -12.83 9.03
C PRO A 3 5.59 -13.80 7.85
N ALA A 4 5.32 -15.09 8.11
CA ALA A 4 5.15 -16.10 7.07
C ALA A 4 4.01 -15.75 6.09
N ALA A 5 2.90 -15.21 6.61
CA ALA A 5 1.78 -14.75 5.80
C ALA A 5 2.15 -13.60 4.85
N ALA A 6 3.05 -12.70 5.26
CA ALA A 6 3.54 -11.62 4.42
C ALA A 6 4.44 -12.15 3.29
N ARG A 7 5.33 -13.11 3.60
CA ARG A 7 6.13 -13.80 2.57
C ARG A 7 5.28 -14.57 1.57
N ALA A 8 4.20 -15.22 2.04
CA ALA A 8 3.27 -15.95 1.19
C ALA A 8 2.56 -15.02 0.19
N LEU A 9 2.10 -13.84 0.63
CA LEU A 9 1.54 -12.82 -0.26
C LEU A 9 2.55 -12.42 -1.35
N VAL A 10 3.78 -12.07 -0.96
CA VAL A 10 4.82 -11.63 -1.91
C VAL A 10 5.10 -12.72 -2.95
N ARG A 11 5.24 -13.98 -2.55
CA ARG A 11 5.45 -15.11 -3.48
C ARG A 11 4.26 -15.36 -4.41
N GLY A 12 3.03 -15.15 -3.92
CA GLY A 12 1.82 -15.27 -4.73
C GLY A 12 1.67 -14.16 -5.77
N LEU A 13 2.28 -12.99 -5.53
CA LEU A 13 2.31 -11.87 -6.48
C LEU A 13 3.47 -11.96 -7.47
N LEU A 14 4.67 -12.26 -6.97
CA LEU A 14 5.92 -12.34 -7.73
C LEU A 14 6.15 -13.76 -8.27
N CYS A 15 5.28 -14.17 -9.18
CA CYS A 15 5.34 -15.46 -9.85
C CYS A 15 4.89 -15.36 -11.31
N ALA A 16 4.91 -16.49 -12.01
CA ALA A 16 4.45 -16.61 -13.39
C ALA A 16 2.99 -16.10 -13.52
N PRO A 17 2.63 -15.39 -14.61
CA PRO A 17 1.30 -14.79 -14.75
C PRO A 17 0.13 -15.78 -14.55
N GLY A 18 0.31 -17.04 -14.99
CA GLY A 18 -0.71 -18.09 -14.83
C GLY A 18 -0.93 -18.57 -13.38
N ALA A 19 -0.03 -18.28 -12.45
CA ALA A 19 -0.19 -18.63 -11.03
C ALA A 19 -0.35 -17.39 -10.13
N ARG A 20 -0.36 -16.19 -10.72
CA ARG A 20 -0.40 -14.93 -9.97
C ARG A 20 -1.72 -14.77 -9.23
N LEU A 21 -1.61 -14.48 -7.94
CA LEU A 21 -2.74 -14.15 -7.07
C LEU A 21 -3.51 -12.93 -7.62
N GLY A 22 -4.84 -12.95 -7.51
CA GLY A 22 -5.71 -11.84 -7.91
C GLY A 22 -6.58 -12.10 -9.14
N ARG A 23 -6.58 -13.32 -9.68
CA ARG A 23 -7.47 -13.73 -10.80
C ARG A 23 -8.94 -13.73 -10.38
N GLY A 24 -9.24 -13.99 -9.10
CA GLY A 24 -10.55 -13.80 -8.48
C GLY A 24 -10.78 -12.37 -7.96
N GLY A 25 -9.92 -11.42 -8.35
CA GLY A 25 -9.96 -10.03 -7.93
C GLY A 25 -9.70 -9.87 -6.43
N ALA A 26 -10.33 -8.86 -5.83
CA ALA A 26 -10.11 -8.50 -4.43
C ALA A 26 -10.45 -9.63 -3.42
N ARG A 27 -11.27 -10.62 -3.81
CA ARG A 27 -11.60 -11.77 -2.94
C ARG A 27 -10.37 -12.59 -2.57
N ASP A 28 -9.47 -12.78 -3.53
CA ASP A 28 -8.24 -13.58 -3.34
C ASP A 28 -7.37 -13.02 -2.22
N PHE A 29 -7.29 -11.68 -2.13
CA PHE A 29 -6.52 -10.99 -1.11
C PHE A 29 -7.23 -11.01 0.25
N ARG A 30 -8.54 -10.75 0.27
CA ARG A 30 -9.32 -10.70 1.53
C ARG A 30 -9.31 -12.03 2.29
N ALA A 31 -9.12 -13.15 1.60
CA ALA A 31 -9.07 -14.49 2.20
C ALA A 31 -7.70 -14.86 2.78
N LEU A 32 -6.65 -14.07 2.56
CA LEU A 32 -5.31 -14.40 3.04
C LEU A 32 -5.18 -14.23 4.56
N PRO A 33 -4.42 -15.11 5.26
CA PRO A 33 -4.15 -14.97 6.68
C PRO A 33 -3.53 -13.63 7.08
N LEU A 34 -2.78 -12.99 6.18
CA LEU A 34 -2.19 -11.67 6.40
C LEU A 34 -3.24 -10.60 6.71
N PHE A 35 -4.44 -10.73 6.14
CA PHE A 35 -5.54 -9.77 6.29
C PHE A 35 -6.68 -10.31 7.17
N ALA A 36 -6.42 -11.34 7.98
CA ALA A 36 -7.38 -11.84 8.95
C ALA A 36 -7.79 -10.72 9.93
N GLY A 37 -9.09 -10.54 10.13
CA GLY A 37 -9.62 -9.48 11.00
C GLY A 37 -9.71 -8.09 10.34
N THR A 38 -9.18 -7.90 9.13
CA THR A 38 -9.28 -6.61 8.42
C THR A 38 -10.74 -6.28 8.10
N ARG A 39 -11.22 -5.14 8.61
CA ARG A 39 -12.59 -4.66 8.37
C ARG A 39 -12.70 -3.90 7.05
N TRP A 40 -12.59 -4.60 5.92
CA TRP A 40 -12.52 -4.01 4.57
C TRP A 40 -13.60 -2.98 4.22
N ARG A 41 -14.85 -3.18 4.66
CA ARG A 41 -15.96 -2.24 4.43
C ARG A 41 -15.87 -0.96 5.28
N ALA A 42 -15.08 -0.98 6.34
CA ALA A 42 -14.88 0.13 7.27
C ALA A 42 -13.49 0.74 7.19
N LEU A 43 -12.59 0.20 6.36
CA LEU A 43 -11.17 0.58 6.31
C LEU A 43 -10.96 2.10 6.21
N ARG A 44 -11.74 2.79 5.36
CA ARG A 44 -11.67 4.25 5.18
C ARG A 44 -12.16 5.07 6.37
N ARG A 45 -12.87 4.45 7.31
CA ARG A 45 -13.37 5.07 8.55
C ARG A 45 -12.52 4.68 9.77
N CYS A 46 -11.63 3.71 9.64
CA CYS A 46 -10.70 3.36 10.70
C CYS A 46 -9.65 4.48 10.84
N PRO A 47 -9.18 4.77 12.06
CA PRO A 47 -8.01 5.63 12.24
C PRO A 47 -6.85 5.12 11.40
N ALA A 48 -6.22 6.00 10.62
CA ALA A 48 -5.02 5.65 9.89
C ALA A 48 -3.88 5.39 10.88
N PRO A 49 -2.99 4.42 10.61
CA PRO A 49 -1.81 4.18 11.45
C PRO A 49 -0.82 5.35 11.40
N PHE A 50 -0.89 6.17 10.35
CA PHE A 50 -0.10 7.38 10.17
C PHE A 50 -0.96 8.44 9.49
N ALA A 51 -0.94 9.65 10.05
CA ALA A 51 -1.56 10.84 9.47
C ALA A 51 -0.47 11.90 9.30
N PRO A 52 -0.09 12.27 8.06
CA PRO A 52 0.93 13.29 7.84
C PRO A 52 0.42 14.66 8.28
N SER A 53 1.34 15.50 8.75
CA SER A 53 1.05 16.91 9.01
C SER A 53 0.95 17.68 7.70
N ALA A 54 0.02 18.63 7.64
CA ALA A 54 -0.07 19.61 6.56
C ALA A 54 -0.45 20.99 7.14
N ALA A 55 0.25 22.03 6.71
CA ALA A 55 0.04 23.41 7.13
C ALA A 55 -1.04 24.14 6.30
N GLY A 56 -1.60 23.51 5.27
CA GLY A 56 -2.66 24.08 4.44
C GLY A 56 -2.81 23.37 3.09
N ALA A 57 -3.76 23.81 2.27
CA ALA A 57 -4.05 23.17 0.98
C ALA A 57 -2.90 23.27 -0.05
N ALA A 58 -2.01 24.25 0.12
CA ALA A 58 -0.84 24.46 -0.74
C ALA A 58 0.47 23.91 -0.16
N ASP A 59 0.41 23.22 0.99
CA ASP A 59 1.60 22.66 1.63
C ASP A 59 2.11 21.42 0.87
N THR A 60 3.32 21.50 0.32
CA THR A 60 4.00 20.43 -0.40
C THR A 60 5.14 19.78 0.40
N SER A 61 5.24 20.03 1.71
CA SER A 61 6.34 19.55 2.57
C SER A 61 6.44 18.02 2.69
N ASN A 62 5.38 17.29 2.36
CA ASN A 62 5.37 15.83 2.30
C ASN A 62 5.86 15.26 0.96
N PHE A 63 6.32 16.12 0.03
CA PHE A 63 6.89 15.75 -1.26
C PHE A 63 8.35 16.16 -1.31
N ASP A 64 9.19 15.30 -1.89
CA ASP A 64 10.59 15.62 -2.11
C ASP A 64 10.70 16.79 -3.11
N VAL A 65 11.43 17.84 -2.72
CA VAL A 65 11.79 18.94 -3.63
C VAL A 65 12.99 18.47 -4.45
N LEU A 66 12.78 18.23 -5.75
CA LEU A 66 13.87 17.95 -6.67
C LEU A 66 14.44 19.29 -7.17
N ASP A 67 15.64 19.64 -6.70
CA ASP A 67 16.34 20.89 -7.08
C ASP A 67 16.76 20.94 -8.56
N ASP A 68 16.62 19.85 -9.31
CA ASP A 68 17.23 19.67 -10.64
C ASP A 68 16.42 20.22 -11.82
N CYS A 69 15.30 20.93 -11.59
CA CYS A 69 14.49 21.50 -12.68
C CYS A 69 14.56 23.03 -12.82
N LEU A 70 15.33 23.74 -11.98
CA LEU A 70 15.46 25.21 -12.04
C LEU A 70 16.92 25.69 -12.15
N SER A 71 17.87 24.79 -12.36
CA SER A 71 19.29 25.11 -12.54
C SER A 71 19.70 25.11 -14.02
N GLN A 72 18.99 25.87 -14.85
CA GLN A 72 19.54 26.44 -16.08
C GLN A 72 18.99 27.86 -16.24
N PRO A 73 19.83 28.89 -16.41
CA PRO A 73 19.37 30.17 -16.93
C PRO A 73 18.79 30.03 -18.35
#